data_AF-A0A2Z3GP27-F1
#
_entry.id   AF-A0A2Z3GP27-F1
#
_cell.length_a   1.000
_cell.length_b   1.000
_cell.length_c   1.000
_cell.angle_alpha   90.00
_cell.angle_beta   90.00
_cell.angle_gamma   90.00
#
_symmetry.space_group_name_H-M   'P 1'
#
loop_
_entity.id
_entity.type
_entity.pdbx_description
1 polymer ?
#
loop_
_entity_poly.entity_id
_entity_poly.type
_entity_poly.pdbx_seq_one_letter_code
_entity_poly.pdbx_strand_id
1 'polypeptide(L)'
;MGQYTVVGLPNQPLVALPPDIGRLVAAHAVFSGGRRHYELVKSVLPNPHTWISIGGDMAALFARYRSAGVPILIFASGDPLFFGIVRTIQTHDAGATVAVYPAFNSVQRLCAKIGQPYEQVRNTSVHGRSWQNLDEALLRYEPLIAVLTDAVRTPAAIARRLLDYRFGHYEMVVGEDLDGPHERVGCYSPGQAAQQEFLPLNCVLLRQIAAPNRSWGLDDAAFVGLPGRPGMLTKKAIRLLSLAQLELAGKRVFWDVGFCTGSVAIEARRLFPQLEVVAFEQRPECAAIMDTNMRQLSAPGIVVVMGDFFGQELAALPPPMPYLSAATGAGCPSCWRYSTRCSPPVAPWCSTPYCPKATTNFLPTPTRWAGYCPPRPNACSSTNTTPSGY
;
A
#
# COMPACT_ATOMS: atom_id res chain seq x y z
N MET A 1 -21.75 -25.60 -9.98
CA MET A 1 -21.40 -24.42 -9.15
C MET A 1 -21.25 -24.90 -7.72
N GLY A 2 -20.21 -24.49 -7.01
CA GLY A 2 -20.02 -24.90 -5.62
C GLY A 2 -21.01 -24.21 -4.67
N GLN A 3 -21.41 -24.93 -3.63
CA GLN A 3 -22.15 -24.39 -2.49
C GLN A 3 -21.23 -24.46 -1.27
N TYR A 4 -20.94 -23.31 -0.68
CA TYR A 4 -20.02 -23.20 0.44
C TYR A 4 -20.68 -22.51 1.63
N THR A 5 -20.52 -23.08 2.81
CA THR A 5 -20.86 -22.44 4.08
C THR A 5 -19.55 -22.13 4.79
N VAL A 6 -19.24 -20.86 5.05
CA VAL A 6 -17.96 -20.47 5.67
C VAL A 6 -18.21 -19.95 7.08
N VAL A 7 -17.67 -20.67 8.06
CA VAL A 7 -17.81 -20.37 9.49
C VAL A 7 -16.49 -19.84 10.04
N GLY A 8 -16.55 -18.62 10.56
CA GLY A 8 -15.49 -17.97 11.30
C GLY A 8 -15.32 -18.59 12.69
N LEU A 9 -14.06 -18.74 13.11
CA LEU A 9 -13.69 -19.31 14.40
C LEU A 9 -12.83 -18.33 15.21
N PRO A 10 -13.03 -18.26 16.55
CA PRO A 10 -12.02 -17.71 17.44
C PRO A 10 -10.81 -18.67 17.52
N ASN A 11 -9.72 -18.25 18.16
CA ASN A 11 -8.52 -19.06 18.34
C ASN A 11 -8.56 -19.95 19.60
N GLN A 12 -9.73 -20.45 19.97
CA GLN A 12 -9.92 -21.34 21.12
C GLN A 12 -10.73 -22.57 20.70
N PRO A 13 -10.43 -23.76 21.27
CA PRO A 13 -11.21 -24.95 20.99
C PRO A 13 -12.69 -24.74 21.29
N LEU A 14 -13.55 -25.16 20.38
CA LEU A 14 -15.00 -25.08 20.60
C LEU A 14 -15.47 -26.32 21.34
N VAL A 15 -15.87 -26.12 22.60
CA VAL A 15 -16.50 -27.18 23.42
C VAL A 15 -17.92 -27.46 22.94
N ALA A 16 -18.63 -26.42 22.50
CA ALA A 16 -19.94 -26.51 21.87
C ALA A 16 -20.09 -25.47 20.77
N LEU A 17 -20.83 -25.81 19.71
CA LEU A 17 -21.19 -24.88 18.65
C LEU A 17 -22.46 -24.12 19.04
N PRO A 18 -22.58 -22.82 18.69
CA PRO A 18 -23.86 -22.13 18.75
C PRO A 18 -24.95 -22.93 18.01
N PRO A 19 -26.21 -22.96 18.47
CA PRO A 19 -27.25 -23.84 17.92
C PRO A 19 -27.38 -23.79 16.40
N ASP A 20 -27.31 -22.59 15.81
CA ASP A 20 -27.42 -22.42 14.36
C ASP A 20 -26.22 -23.02 13.62
N ILE A 21 -25.00 -22.87 14.16
CA ILE A 21 -23.78 -23.48 13.61
C ILE A 21 -23.81 -25.00 13.81
N GLY A 22 -24.32 -25.48 14.95
CA GLY A 22 -24.49 -26.91 15.22
C GLY A 22 -25.41 -27.58 14.19
N ARG A 23 -26.54 -26.94 13.83
CA ARG A 23 -27.42 -27.44 12.75
C ARG A 23 -26.72 -27.49 11.41
N LEU A 24 -25.92 -26.47 11.08
CA LEU A 24 -25.14 -26.46 9.84
C LEU A 24 -24.12 -27.60 9.82
N VAL A 25 -23.36 -27.78 10.90
CA VAL A 25 -22.37 -28.85 10.99
C VAL A 25 -23.03 -30.23 10.88
N ALA A 26 -24.18 -30.45 11.54
CA ALA A 26 -24.92 -31.70 11.42
C ALA A 26 -25.46 -31.98 10.00
N ALA A 27 -25.72 -30.93 9.22
CA ALA A 27 -26.23 -31.04 7.84
C ALA A 27 -25.14 -31.25 6.78
N HIS A 28 -23.85 -31.22 7.15
CA HIS A 28 -22.73 -31.39 6.21
C HIS A 28 -21.96 -32.68 6.48
N ALA A 29 -21.48 -33.33 5.42
CA ALA A 29 -20.59 -34.50 5.49
C ALA A 29 -19.13 -34.16 5.13
N VAL A 30 -18.93 -33.06 4.39
CA VAL A 30 -17.61 -32.61 3.91
C VAL A 30 -17.28 -31.26 4.52
N PHE A 31 -16.15 -31.22 5.19
CA PHE A 31 -15.62 -30.06 5.89
C PHE A 31 -14.27 -29.66 5.32
N SER A 32 -13.89 -28.40 5.51
CA SER A 32 -12.58 -27.92 5.10
C SER A 32 -12.02 -26.85 6.02
N GLY A 33 -10.70 -26.72 6.04
CA GLY A 33 -9.99 -25.72 6.82
C GLY A 33 -8.49 -26.04 6.88
N GLY A 34 -7.71 -25.12 7.45
CA GLY A 34 -6.31 -25.40 7.77
C GLY A 34 -6.19 -26.42 8.91
N ARG A 35 -4.99 -26.99 9.09
CA ARG A 35 -4.70 -27.97 10.16
C ARG A 35 -5.11 -27.46 11.55
N ARG A 36 -4.80 -26.19 11.86
CA ARG A 36 -5.21 -25.57 13.13
C ARG A 36 -6.73 -25.51 13.29
N HIS A 37 -7.49 -25.22 12.24
CA HIS A 37 -8.95 -25.19 12.33
C HIS A 37 -9.52 -26.57 12.65
N TYR A 38 -8.95 -27.64 12.07
CA TYR A 38 -9.35 -29.01 12.39
C TYR A 38 -9.18 -29.31 13.88
N GLU A 39 -8.01 -28.98 14.45
CA GLU A 39 -7.75 -29.20 15.88
C GLU A 39 -8.75 -28.46 16.78
N LEU A 40 -9.21 -27.28 16.38
CA LEU A 40 -10.18 -26.48 17.14
C LEU A 40 -11.60 -27.03 17.12
N VAL A 41 -11.99 -27.80 16.09
CA VAL A 41 -13.38 -28.23 15.90
C VAL A 41 -13.57 -29.75 15.85
N LYS A 42 -12.51 -30.56 15.81
CA LYS A 42 -12.62 -32.02 15.65
C LYS A 42 -13.51 -32.71 16.69
N SER A 43 -13.62 -32.16 17.90
CA SER A 43 -14.47 -32.68 18.98
C SER A 43 -15.97 -32.47 18.73
N VAL A 44 -16.35 -31.56 17.84
CA VAL A 44 -17.74 -31.19 17.55
C VAL A 44 -18.17 -31.55 16.12
N LEU A 45 -17.30 -32.21 15.34
CA LEU A 45 -17.64 -32.72 14.02
C LEU A 45 -18.41 -34.05 14.10
N PRO A 46 -19.34 -34.32 13.17
CA PRO A 46 -20.01 -35.61 13.11
C PRO A 46 -19.00 -36.74 12.81
N ASN A 47 -19.34 -37.95 13.23
CA ASN A 47 -18.56 -39.14 12.90
C ASN A 47 -19.49 -40.14 12.17
N PRO A 48 -19.20 -40.52 10.90
CA PRO A 48 -18.03 -40.16 10.09
C PRO A 48 -18.10 -38.77 9.45
N HIS A 49 -16.95 -38.20 9.08
CA HIS A 49 -16.83 -36.97 8.27
C HIS A 49 -15.63 -37.04 7.31
N THR A 50 -15.66 -36.20 6.26
CA THR A 50 -14.52 -35.97 5.36
C THR A 50 -13.91 -34.59 5.61
N TRP A 51 -12.58 -34.52 5.76
CA TRP A 51 -11.87 -33.24 5.89
C TRP A 51 -10.97 -32.97 4.67
N ILE A 52 -11.21 -31.85 4.00
CA ILE A 52 -10.35 -31.34 2.92
C ILE A 52 -9.45 -30.26 3.51
N SER A 53 -8.16 -30.55 3.68
CA SER A 53 -7.23 -29.55 4.22
C SER A 53 -6.93 -28.44 3.21
N ILE A 54 -6.99 -27.19 3.66
CA ILE A 54 -6.56 -26.01 2.89
C ILE A 54 -5.03 -25.90 2.99
N GLY A 55 -4.36 -26.14 1.87
CA GLY A 55 -2.92 -25.97 1.68
C GLY A 55 -2.58 -24.80 0.76
N GLY A 56 -1.34 -24.74 0.27
CA GLY A 56 -0.87 -23.64 -0.60
C GLY A 56 -1.34 -23.71 -2.06
N ASP A 57 -1.70 -24.89 -2.57
CA ASP A 57 -2.19 -25.05 -3.94
C ASP A 57 -3.71 -24.90 -4.01
N MET A 58 -4.15 -23.70 -4.41
CA MET A 58 -5.57 -23.40 -4.53
C MET A 58 -6.24 -24.10 -5.71
N ALA A 59 -5.53 -24.31 -6.82
CA ALA A 59 -6.11 -24.99 -7.98
C ALA A 59 -6.46 -26.44 -7.63
N ALA A 60 -5.54 -27.14 -6.95
CA ALA A 60 -5.78 -28.48 -6.44
C ALA A 60 -6.91 -28.52 -5.38
N LEU A 61 -6.97 -27.53 -4.48
CA LEU A 61 -8.05 -27.44 -3.50
C LEU A 61 -9.43 -27.37 -4.17
N PHE A 62 -9.61 -26.45 -5.11
CA PHE A 62 -10.90 -26.29 -5.79
C PHE A 62 -11.24 -27.46 -6.73
N ALA A 63 -10.23 -28.17 -7.26
CA ALA A 63 -10.47 -29.43 -7.96
C ALA A 63 -11.05 -30.51 -7.02
N ARG A 64 -10.53 -30.60 -5.78
CA ARG A 64 -11.08 -31.49 -4.75
C ARG A 64 -12.48 -31.07 -4.32
N TYR A 65 -12.74 -29.77 -4.16
CA TYR A 65 -14.08 -29.26 -3.85
C TYR A 65 -15.09 -29.64 -4.93
N ARG A 66 -14.75 -29.48 -6.21
CA ARG A 66 -15.61 -29.90 -7.33
C ARG A 66 -15.83 -31.40 -7.35
N SER A 67 -14.79 -32.19 -7.07
CA SER A 67 -14.87 -33.66 -7.06
C SER A 67 -15.73 -34.20 -5.92
N ALA A 68 -15.85 -33.46 -4.81
CA ALA A 68 -16.74 -33.84 -3.71
C ALA A 68 -18.22 -33.83 -4.13
N GLY A 69 -18.62 -32.96 -5.08
CA GLY A 69 -19.97 -32.93 -5.65
C GLY A 69 -21.09 -32.57 -4.67
N VAL A 70 -20.77 -32.14 -3.45
CA VAL A 70 -21.72 -31.82 -2.37
C VAL A 70 -21.38 -30.47 -1.72
N PRO A 71 -22.30 -29.84 -0.97
CA PRO A 71 -22.01 -28.62 -0.22
C PRO A 71 -20.88 -28.82 0.79
N ILE A 72 -20.00 -27.82 0.93
CA ILE A 72 -18.81 -27.89 1.79
C ILE A 72 -18.91 -26.84 2.89
N LEU A 73 -18.72 -27.25 4.15
CA LEU A 73 -18.59 -26.34 5.28
C LEU A 73 -17.11 -26.05 5.54
N ILE A 74 -16.71 -24.79 5.39
CA ILE A 74 -15.34 -24.32 5.51
C ILE A 74 -15.18 -23.57 6.84
N PHE A 75 -14.22 -23.99 7.65
CA PHE A 75 -13.80 -23.26 8.84
C PHE A 75 -12.63 -22.33 8.53
N ALA A 76 -12.77 -21.07 8.92
CA ALA A 76 -11.77 -20.01 8.76
C ALA A 76 -11.54 -19.25 10.08
N SER A 77 -10.40 -18.58 10.21
CA SER A 77 -10.11 -17.75 11.39
C SER A 77 -10.83 -16.42 11.32
N GLY A 78 -11.46 -15.98 12.41
CA GLY A 78 -12.10 -14.67 12.52
C GLY A 78 -13.23 -14.46 11.52
N ASP A 79 -13.25 -13.33 10.85
CA ASP A 79 -14.24 -13.00 9.82
C ASP A 79 -13.77 -13.50 8.44
N PRO A 80 -14.50 -14.45 7.80
CA PRO A 80 -14.14 -14.96 6.48
C PRO A 80 -14.12 -13.91 5.36
N LEU A 81 -14.77 -12.76 5.55
CA LEU A 81 -14.79 -11.63 4.60
C LEU A 81 -13.60 -10.68 4.81
N PHE A 82 -12.92 -10.75 5.95
CA PHE A 82 -11.81 -9.87 6.30
C PHE A 82 -10.46 -10.54 6.01
N PHE A 83 -9.92 -10.30 4.80
CA PHE A 83 -8.71 -10.97 4.29
C PHE A 83 -8.77 -12.52 4.31
N GLY A 84 -9.97 -13.09 4.39
CA GLY A 84 -10.22 -14.52 4.51
C GLY A 84 -10.49 -15.25 3.18
N ILE A 85 -10.92 -16.51 3.31
CA ILE A 85 -11.06 -17.47 2.20
C ILE A 85 -12.19 -17.14 1.22
N VAL A 86 -13.19 -16.33 1.61
CA VAL A 86 -14.34 -16.02 0.74
C VAL A 86 -13.91 -15.33 -0.55
N ARG A 87 -12.94 -14.41 -0.48
CA ARG A 87 -12.33 -13.80 -1.67
C ARG A 87 -11.72 -14.85 -2.58
N THR A 88 -11.01 -15.81 -2.02
CA THR A 88 -10.37 -16.91 -2.77
C THR A 88 -11.40 -17.80 -3.44
N ILE A 89 -12.53 -18.08 -2.79
CA ILE A 89 -13.66 -18.81 -3.38
C ILE A 89 -14.21 -18.05 -4.59
N GLN A 90 -14.49 -16.75 -4.44
CA GLN A 90 -15.01 -15.93 -5.54
C GLN A 90 -14.04 -15.87 -6.74
N THR A 91 -12.73 -15.89 -6.50
CA THR A 91 -11.72 -15.92 -7.56
C THR A 91 -11.68 -17.25 -8.32
N HIS A 92 -11.80 -18.39 -7.62
CA HIS A 92 -11.61 -19.72 -8.22
C HIS A 92 -12.92 -20.44 -8.61
N ASP A 93 -14.06 -19.95 -8.12
CA ASP A 93 -15.40 -20.46 -8.41
C ASP A 93 -16.39 -19.27 -8.44
N ALA A 94 -16.30 -18.46 -9.50
CA ALA A 94 -17.07 -17.21 -9.63
C ALA A 94 -18.59 -17.39 -9.60
N GLY A 95 -19.09 -18.61 -9.90
CA GLY A 95 -20.50 -18.96 -9.83
C GLY A 95 -20.94 -19.56 -8.49
N ALA A 96 -20.06 -19.59 -7.50
CA ALA A 96 -20.35 -20.19 -6.20
C ALA A 96 -21.42 -19.43 -5.42
N THR A 97 -22.26 -20.18 -4.69
CA THR A 97 -23.09 -19.61 -3.63
C THR A 97 -22.35 -19.76 -2.31
N VAL A 98 -22.19 -18.65 -1.57
CA VAL A 98 -21.43 -18.63 -0.30
C VAL A 98 -22.30 -18.06 0.82
N ALA A 99 -22.58 -18.85 1.84
CA ALA A 99 -23.16 -18.40 3.11
C ALA A 99 -22.02 -18.15 4.12
N VAL A 100 -22.05 -17.04 4.85
CA VAL A 100 -20.97 -16.64 5.76
C VAL A 100 -21.49 -16.43 7.18
N TYR A 101 -20.78 -16.99 8.15
CA TYR A 101 -21.03 -16.85 9.58
C TYR A 101 -19.76 -16.30 10.24
N PRO A 102 -19.64 -14.98 10.41
CA PRO A 102 -18.41 -14.36 10.87
C PRO A 102 -18.16 -14.58 12.37
N ALA A 103 -16.89 -14.56 12.75
CA ALA A 103 -16.45 -14.34 14.13
C ALA A 103 -15.64 -13.04 14.19
N PHE A 104 -15.39 -12.51 15.39
CA PHE A 104 -14.51 -11.35 15.55
C PHE A 104 -13.11 -11.63 14.99
N ASN A 105 -12.63 -10.75 14.10
CA ASN A 105 -11.29 -10.87 13.53
C ASN A 105 -10.19 -10.44 14.52
N SER A 106 -8.93 -10.76 14.20
CA SER A 106 -7.79 -10.50 15.10
C SER A 106 -7.61 -9.02 15.43
N VAL A 107 -7.93 -8.12 14.51
CA VAL A 107 -7.79 -6.68 14.74
C VAL A 107 -8.87 -6.17 15.68
N GLN A 108 -10.12 -6.61 15.50
CA GLN A 108 -11.19 -6.32 16.45
C GLN A 108 -10.84 -6.83 17.86
N ARG A 109 -10.28 -8.03 17.96
CA ARG A 109 -9.82 -8.62 19.24
C ARG A 109 -8.71 -7.79 19.88
N LEU A 110 -7.70 -7.41 19.10
CA LEU A 110 -6.60 -6.58 19.58
C LEU A 110 -7.11 -5.23 20.08
N CYS A 111 -7.90 -4.53 19.27
CA CYS A 111 -8.49 -3.24 19.61
C CYS A 111 -9.37 -3.32 20.86
N ALA A 112 -10.21 -4.36 20.99
CA ALA A 112 -11.03 -4.57 22.19
C ALA A 112 -10.18 -4.73 23.46
N LYS A 113 -9.05 -5.45 23.39
CA LYS A 113 -8.16 -5.67 24.55
C LYS A 113 -7.44 -4.42 25.02
N ILE A 114 -7.17 -3.49 24.12
CA ILE A 114 -6.49 -2.22 24.45
C ILE A 114 -7.47 -1.04 24.58
N GLY A 115 -8.78 -1.28 24.47
CA GLY A 115 -9.80 -0.23 24.52
C GLY A 115 -9.72 0.79 23.37
N GLN A 116 -9.21 0.38 22.20
CA GLN A 116 -9.02 1.24 21.04
C GLN A 116 -10.25 1.20 20.12
N PRO A 117 -10.93 2.35 19.89
CA PRO A 117 -11.94 2.45 18.83
C PRO A 117 -11.35 2.08 17.47
N TYR A 118 -12.10 1.30 16.69
CA TYR A 118 -11.63 0.60 15.49
C TYR A 118 -12.15 1.20 14.18
N GLU A 119 -13.09 2.13 14.23
CA GLU A 119 -13.82 2.68 13.08
C GLU A 119 -12.92 3.43 12.08
N GLN A 120 -11.81 4.02 12.55
CA GLN A 120 -10.85 4.74 11.71
C GLN A 120 -9.61 3.91 11.37
N VAL A 121 -9.57 2.62 11.71
CA VAL A 121 -8.40 1.79 11.44
C VAL A 121 -8.25 1.54 9.95
N ARG A 122 -7.09 1.95 9.41
CA ARG A 122 -6.68 1.56 8.07
C ARG A 122 -6.22 0.11 8.08
N ASN A 123 -7.02 -0.76 7.49
CA ASN A 123 -6.70 -2.18 7.39
C ASN A 123 -5.73 -2.49 6.25
N THR A 124 -4.62 -3.13 6.59
CA THR A 124 -3.61 -3.59 5.64
C THR A 124 -3.23 -5.04 5.92
N SER A 125 -2.67 -5.71 4.92
CA SER A 125 -2.16 -7.06 5.07
C SER A 125 -0.89 -7.21 4.26
N VAL A 126 0.14 -7.72 4.92
CA VAL A 126 1.39 -8.18 4.31
C VAL A 126 1.44 -9.71 4.24
N HIS A 127 0.44 -10.40 4.81
CA HIS A 127 0.29 -11.85 4.76
C HIS A 127 0.12 -12.36 3.32
N GLY A 128 1.14 -13.02 2.79
CA GLY A 128 1.15 -13.53 1.42
C GLY A 128 1.07 -12.41 0.36
N ARG A 129 1.41 -11.17 0.73
CA ARG A 129 1.29 -9.97 -0.11
C ARG A 129 2.57 -9.14 -0.05
N SER A 130 2.76 -8.24 -1.00
CA SER A 130 3.87 -7.29 -0.97
C SER A 130 3.69 -6.23 0.14
N TRP A 131 4.71 -5.39 0.33
CA TRP A 131 4.67 -4.26 1.26
C TRP A 131 3.76 -3.12 0.82
N GLN A 132 3.26 -3.13 -0.42
CA GLN A 132 2.63 -1.99 -1.08
C GLN A 132 1.49 -1.35 -0.25
N ASN A 133 0.57 -2.16 0.28
CA ASN A 133 -0.56 -1.63 1.06
C ASN A 133 -0.12 -1.01 2.39
N LEU A 134 0.91 -1.56 3.03
CA LEU A 134 1.48 -1.00 4.25
C LEU A 134 2.22 0.31 3.93
N ASP A 135 3.05 0.30 2.89
CA ASP A 135 3.80 1.48 2.47
C ASP A 135 2.86 2.64 2.08
N GLU A 136 1.76 2.34 1.38
CA GLU A 136 0.73 3.33 1.07
C GLU A 136 0.16 3.96 2.34
N ALA A 137 -0.24 3.14 3.33
CA ALA A 137 -0.80 3.63 4.59
C ALA A 137 0.21 4.49 5.37
N LEU A 138 1.49 4.08 5.38
CA LEU A 138 2.57 4.83 6.03
C LEU A 138 2.83 6.17 5.33
N LEU A 139 2.85 6.21 4.00
CA LEU A 139 3.05 7.43 3.21
C LEU A 139 1.86 8.39 3.28
N ARG A 140 0.65 7.87 3.51
CA ARG A 140 -0.54 8.67 3.84
C ARG A 140 -0.51 9.18 5.29
N TYR A 141 0.42 8.69 6.11
CA TYR A 141 0.52 8.97 7.53
C TYR A 141 -0.79 8.67 8.29
N GLU A 142 -1.44 7.56 7.92
CA GLU A 142 -2.68 7.12 8.55
C GLU A 142 -2.47 7.01 10.07
N PRO A 143 -3.34 7.59 10.91
CA PRO A 143 -3.11 7.69 12.35
C PRO A 143 -3.14 6.31 13.03
N LEU A 144 -3.87 5.36 12.46
CA LEU A 144 -4.04 4.03 13.01
C LEU A 144 -4.09 2.98 11.88
N ILE A 145 -3.11 2.08 11.86
CA ILE A 145 -2.93 1.10 10.78
C ILE A 145 -2.91 -0.31 11.37
N ALA A 146 -3.83 -1.16 10.96
CA ALA A 146 -3.75 -2.58 11.28
C ALA A 146 -3.01 -3.34 10.19
N VAL A 147 -2.15 -4.28 10.60
CA VAL A 147 -1.30 -5.07 9.72
C VAL A 147 -1.45 -6.55 10.07
N LEU A 148 -1.99 -7.33 9.14
CA LEU A 148 -1.95 -8.78 9.19
C LEU A 148 -0.62 -9.29 8.63
N THR A 149 0.08 -10.15 9.38
CA THR A 149 1.47 -10.55 9.16
C THR A 149 1.59 -11.98 8.62
N ASP A 150 2.79 -12.37 8.18
CA ASP A 150 3.14 -13.77 7.88
C ASP A 150 4.49 -14.16 8.50
N ALA A 151 4.96 -15.37 8.19
CA ALA A 151 6.21 -15.92 8.70
C ALA A 151 7.47 -15.13 8.25
N VAL A 152 7.37 -14.31 7.20
CA VAL A 152 8.48 -13.51 6.68
C VAL A 152 8.35 -12.05 7.12
N ARG A 153 7.16 -11.47 6.95
CA ARG A 153 6.80 -10.10 7.27
C ARG A 153 6.18 -10.05 8.67
N THR A 154 6.98 -10.50 9.62
CA THR A 154 6.67 -10.56 11.05
C THR A 154 6.57 -9.15 11.65
N PRO A 155 6.07 -9.00 12.90
CA PRO A 155 6.13 -7.71 13.60
C PRO A 155 7.54 -7.14 13.67
N ALA A 156 8.57 -7.97 13.92
CA ALA A 156 9.96 -7.53 13.91
C ALA A 156 10.42 -7.03 12.52
N ALA A 157 9.99 -7.68 11.43
CA ALA A 157 10.29 -7.23 10.07
C ALA A 157 9.59 -5.90 9.73
N ILE A 158 8.34 -5.74 10.16
CA ILE A 158 7.61 -4.45 10.05
C ILE A 158 8.36 -3.37 10.82
N ALA A 159 8.79 -3.65 12.05
CA ALA A 159 9.55 -2.71 12.88
C ALA A 159 10.84 -2.24 12.20
N ARG A 160 11.62 -3.17 11.63
CA ARG A 160 12.82 -2.86 10.84
C ARG A 160 12.49 -2.00 9.62
N ARG A 161 11.40 -2.30 8.92
CA ARG A 161 10.93 -1.49 7.79
C ARG A 161 10.58 -0.06 8.21
N LEU A 162 9.93 0.13 9.35
CA LEU A 162 9.64 1.46 9.88
C LEU A 162 10.93 2.25 10.16
N LEU A 163 11.93 1.59 10.76
CA LEU A 163 13.23 2.21 11.04
C LEU A 163 13.99 2.57 9.74
N ASP A 164 14.06 1.63 8.79
CA ASP A 164 14.75 1.78 7.51
C ASP A 164 14.28 3.00 6.71
N TYR A 165 12.98 3.30 6.77
CA TYR A 165 12.35 4.40 6.05
C TYR A 165 11.94 5.58 6.95
N ARG A 166 12.47 5.63 8.18
CA ARG A 166 12.29 6.73 9.14
C ARG A 166 10.85 7.03 9.55
N PHE A 167 9.99 6.00 9.59
CA PHE A 167 8.64 6.06 10.17
C PHE A 167 8.66 5.87 11.71
N GLY A 168 9.57 6.56 12.40
CA GLY A 168 9.76 6.46 13.86
C GLY A 168 8.68 7.14 14.71
N HIS A 169 7.66 7.74 14.09
CA HIS A 169 6.52 8.40 14.74
C HIS A 169 5.33 7.47 14.98
N TYR A 170 5.53 6.17 14.80
CA TYR A 170 4.57 5.13 15.15
C TYR A 170 5.07 4.33 16.35
N GLU A 171 4.16 4.00 17.27
CA GLU A 171 4.32 2.85 18.16
C GLU A 171 3.68 1.60 17.53
N MET A 172 4.06 0.43 18.02
CA MET A 172 3.56 -0.86 17.58
C MET A 172 2.88 -1.57 18.75
N VAL A 173 1.57 -1.77 18.64
CA VAL A 173 0.85 -2.70 19.51
C VAL A 173 0.78 -4.05 18.79
N VAL A 174 1.31 -5.10 19.41
CA VAL A 174 1.31 -6.45 18.84
C VAL A 174 0.41 -7.33 19.68
N GLY A 175 -0.56 -7.96 19.03
CA GLY A 175 -1.37 -9.02 19.61
C GLY A 175 -0.87 -10.36 19.09
N GLU A 176 -0.49 -11.25 20.00
CA GLU A 176 0.01 -12.59 19.74
C GLU A 176 -0.98 -13.62 20.28
N ASP A 177 -1.23 -14.67 19.51
CA ASP A 177 -2.10 -15.80 19.86
C ASP A 177 -3.45 -15.35 20.46
N LEU A 178 -4.06 -14.29 19.92
CA LEU A 178 -5.30 -13.70 20.43
C LEU A 178 -6.43 -14.74 20.51
N ASP A 179 -7.12 -14.79 21.65
CA ASP A 179 -8.07 -15.81 22.12
C ASP A 179 -7.46 -17.21 22.38
N GLY A 180 -6.14 -17.36 22.27
CA GLY A 180 -5.42 -18.62 22.47
C GLY A 180 -4.79 -18.77 23.87
N PRO A 181 -4.23 -19.95 24.18
CA PRO A 181 -3.63 -20.24 25.48
C PRO A 181 -2.33 -19.46 25.74
N HIS A 182 -1.66 -18.96 24.70
CA HIS A 182 -0.43 -18.17 24.81
C HIS A 182 -0.65 -16.70 24.46
N GLU A 183 -1.89 -16.23 24.61
CA GLU A 183 -2.27 -14.87 24.28
C GLU A 183 -1.38 -13.85 24.98
N ARG A 184 -0.81 -12.93 24.20
CA ARG A 184 -0.02 -11.80 24.70
C ARG A 184 -0.36 -10.55 23.90
N VAL A 185 -0.47 -9.42 24.60
CA VAL A 185 -0.59 -8.09 23.98
C VAL A 185 0.51 -7.21 24.55
N GLY A 186 1.30 -6.59 23.68
CA GLY A 186 2.39 -5.70 24.08
C GLY A 186 2.44 -4.44 23.23
N CYS A 187 2.92 -3.35 23.82
CA CYS A 187 3.21 -2.10 23.13
C CYS A 187 4.72 -1.86 23.09
N TYR A 188 5.23 -1.49 21.92
CA TYR A 188 6.65 -1.41 21.62
C TYR A 188 6.95 -0.18 20.75
N SER A 189 8.10 0.43 20.97
CA SER A 189 8.73 1.24 19.91
C SER A 189 9.20 0.35 18.76
N PRO A 190 9.34 0.86 17.53
CA PRO A 190 9.92 0.10 16.43
C PRO A 190 11.33 -0.44 16.75
N GLY A 191 12.13 0.31 17.51
CA GLY A 191 13.45 -0.14 17.98
C GLY A 191 13.37 -1.39 18.86
N GLN A 192 12.43 -1.42 19.81
CA GLN A 192 12.21 -2.58 20.68
C GLN A 192 11.67 -3.76 19.88
N ALA A 193 10.60 -3.56 19.09
CA ALA A 193 9.96 -4.62 18.32
C ALA A 193 10.91 -5.29 17.31
N ALA A 194 11.87 -4.56 16.74
CA ALA A 194 12.85 -5.11 15.80
C ALA A 194 13.80 -6.16 16.41
N GLN A 195 13.91 -6.19 17.74
CA GLN A 195 14.78 -7.08 18.53
C GLN A 195 13.99 -8.18 19.28
N GLN A 196 12.67 -8.24 19.10
CA GLN A 196 11.82 -9.23 19.74
C GLN A 196 11.51 -10.39 18.79
N GLU A 197 11.31 -11.57 19.37
CA GLU A 197 10.67 -12.70 18.70
C GLU A 197 9.20 -12.75 19.08
N PHE A 198 8.32 -12.90 18.09
CA PHE A 198 6.88 -12.94 18.27
C PHE A 198 6.33 -14.29 17.81
N LEU A 199 5.24 -14.73 18.44
CA LEU A 199 4.56 -15.96 18.06
C LEU A 199 4.06 -15.91 16.61
N PRO A 200 4.03 -17.05 15.87
CA PRO A 200 3.60 -17.08 14.48
C PRO A 200 2.18 -16.56 14.23
N LEU A 201 1.27 -16.75 15.18
CA LEU A 201 -0.07 -16.14 15.15
C LEU A 201 0.00 -14.77 15.81
N ASN A 202 0.01 -13.71 15.00
CA ASN A 202 0.03 -12.35 15.50
C ASN A 202 -0.66 -11.38 14.53
N CYS A 203 -0.98 -10.19 15.03
CA CYS A 203 -1.29 -9.02 14.22
C CYS A 203 -0.72 -7.76 14.89
N VAL A 204 -0.48 -6.73 14.08
CA VAL A 204 0.10 -5.46 14.52
C VAL A 204 -0.91 -4.33 14.33
N LEU A 205 -0.97 -3.42 15.29
CA LEU A 205 -1.61 -2.12 15.18
C LEU A 205 -0.54 -1.04 15.34
N LEU A 206 -0.31 -0.26 14.29
CA LEU A 206 0.57 0.91 14.33
C LEU A 206 -0.26 2.12 14.72
N ARG A 207 0.13 2.79 15.82
CA ARG A 207 -0.53 4.01 16.29
C ARG A 207 0.44 5.17 16.16
N GLN A 208 0.02 6.23 15.47
CA GLN A 208 0.81 7.43 15.34
C GLN A 208 0.88 8.15 16.69
N ILE A 209 2.09 8.38 17.21
CA ILE A 209 2.34 9.00 18.54
C ILE A 209 2.86 10.43 18.44
N ALA A 210 3.24 10.86 17.24
CA ALA A 210 3.69 12.21 16.96
C ALA A 210 3.22 12.63 15.57
N ALA A 211 2.93 13.93 15.41
CA ALA A 211 2.59 14.47 14.10
C ALA A 211 3.77 14.25 13.13
N PRO A 212 3.51 13.75 11.91
CA PRO A 212 4.56 13.56 10.93
C PRO A 212 5.08 14.92 10.44
N ASN A 213 6.38 15.03 10.19
CA ASN A 213 6.93 16.20 9.51
C ASN A 213 6.61 16.12 8.01
N ARG A 214 5.49 16.72 7.63
CA ARG A 214 5.01 16.72 6.24
C ARG A 214 5.33 18.05 5.56
N SER A 215 6.38 18.07 4.76
CA SER A 215 6.66 19.16 3.83
C SER A 215 6.08 18.87 2.44
N TRP A 216 5.62 19.92 1.76
CA TRP A 216 5.32 19.84 0.33
C TRP A 216 6.60 20.06 -0.47
N GLY A 217 7.02 19.04 -1.21
CA GLY A 217 8.28 19.05 -1.92
C GLY A 217 9.47 18.80 -1.00
N LEU A 218 10.31 17.85 -1.39
CA LEU A 218 11.60 17.62 -0.76
C LEU A 218 12.58 18.77 -1.08
N ASP A 219 13.41 19.15 -0.11
CA ASP A 219 14.46 20.13 -0.36
C ASP A 219 15.61 19.49 -1.15
N ASP A 220 16.21 20.24 -2.07
CA ASP A 220 17.26 19.71 -2.94
C ASP A 220 18.50 19.27 -2.16
N ALA A 221 18.79 19.95 -1.04
CA ALA A 221 19.89 19.61 -0.13
C ALA A 221 19.66 18.30 0.67
N ALA A 222 18.43 17.78 0.69
CA ALA A 222 18.12 16.53 1.37
C ALA A 222 18.53 15.29 0.56
N PHE A 223 18.80 15.44 -0.74
CA PHE A 223 19.25 14.35 -1.59
C PHE A 223 20.76 14.18 -1.52
N VAL A 224 21.20 12.94 -1.33
CA VAL A 224 22.57 12.54 -1.67
C VAL A 224 22.73 12.69 -3.18
N GLY A 225 23.68 13.55 -3.56
CA GLY A 225 24.03 13.82 -4.96
C GLY A 225 25.09 12.88 -5.49
N LEU A 226 25.36 12.96 -6.79
CA LEU A 226 26.43 12.21 -7.42
C LEU A 226 27.82 12.74 -7.03
N PRO A 227 28.80 11.87 -6.76
CA PRO A 227 30.19 12.29 -6.55
C PRO A 227 30.70 13.14 -7.72
N GLY A 228 31.35 14.26 -7.41
CA GLY A 228 31.84 15.22 -8.40
C GLY A 228 30.77 16.03 -9.13
N ARG A 229 29.47 15.72 -8.98
CA ARG A 229 28.33 16.46 -9.55
C ARG A 229 27.15 16.52 -8.56
N PRO A 230 27.34 17.01 -7.32
CA PRO A 230 26.31 16.96 -6.29
C PRO A 230 25.04 17.76 -6.65
N GLY A 231 25.19 18.78 -7.51
CA GLY A 231 24.07 19.60 -7.99
C GLY A 231 23.19 18.96 -9.07
N MET A 232 23.55 17.77 -9.58
CA MET A 232 22.87 17.10 -10.68
C MET A 232 21.61 16.36 -10.20
N LEU A 233 20.53 17.13 -10.01
CA LEU A 233 19.18 16.66 -9.72
C LEU A 233 18.15 17.63 -10.29
N THR A 234 16.92 17.15 -10.51
CA THR A 234 15.78 18.01 -10.85
C THR A 234 15.43 18.87 -9.64
N LYS A 235 15.64 20.19 -9.73
CA LYS A 235 15.44 21.14 -8.63
C LYS A 235 13.99 21.16 -8.16
N LYS A 236 13.76 21.39 -6.86
CA LYS A 236 12.45 21.31 -6.19
C LYS A 236 11.30 21.95 -6.97
N ALA A 237 11.48 23.20 -7.40
CA ALA A 237 10.44 23.93 -8.15
C ALA A 237 10.11 23.26 -9.49
N ILE A 238 11.12 22.82 -10.24
CA ILE A 238 10.95 22.12 -11.52
C ILE A 238 10.36 20.73 -11.30
N ARG A 239 10.79 20.03 -10.24
CA ARG A 239 10.31 18.70 -9.89
C ARG A 239 8.83 18.70 -9.56
N LEU A 240 8.38 19.62 -8.71
CA LEU A 240 6.96 19.76 -8.37
C LEU A 240 6.10 20.15 -9.58
N LEU A 241 6.58 21.11 -10.39
CA LEU A 241 5.88 21.51 -11.62
C LEU A 241 5.76 20.34 -12.60
N SER A 242 6.84 19.57 -12.78
CA SER A 242 6.86 18.39 -13.65
C SER A 242 5.81 17.38 -13.17
N LEU A 243 5.83 17.00 -11.89
CA LEU A 243 4.87 16.04 -11.32
C LEU A 243 3.42 16.51 -11.43
N ALA A 244 3.15 17.80 -11.30
CA ALA A 244 1.81 18.36 -11.50
C ALA A 244 1.34 18.20 -12.96
N GLN A 245 2.22 18.45 -13.93
CA GLN A 245 1.92 18.26 -15.36
C GLN A 245 1.72 16.80 -15.75
N LEU A 246 2.25 15.85 -14.97
CA LEU A 246 2.09 14.41 -15.24
C LEU A 246 0.69 13.88 -14.90
N GLU A 247 -0.13 14.64 -14.17
CA GLU A 247 -1.49 14.25 -13.78
C GLU A 247 -1.56 12.83 -13.18
N LEU A 248 -0.65 12.52 -12.24
CA LEU A 248 -0.50 11.17 -11.67
C LEU A 248 -1.66 10.75 -10.75
N ALA A 249 -2.60 11.64 -10.45
CA ALA A 249 -3.80 11.32 -9.69
C ALA A 249 -4.61 10.22 -10.40
N GLY A 250 -4.97 9.16 -9.67
CA GLY A 250 -5.68 8.00 -10.22
C GLY A 250 -4.87 7.09 -11.14
N LYS A 251 -3.60 7.42 -11.45
CA LYS A 251 -2.69 6.51 -12.15
C LYS A 251 -2.20 5.43 -11.19
N ARG A 252 -1.93 4.24 -11.73
CA ARG A 252 -1.47 3.08 -10.96
C ARG A 252 0.04 2.86 -11.03
N VAL A 253 0.65 3.14 -12.17
CA VAL A 253 2.06 2.88 -12.44
C VAL A 253 2.72 4.11 -13.05
N PHE A 254 3.93 4.44 -12.61
CA PHE A 254 4.77 5.51 -13.16
C PHE A 254 6.19 5.01 -13.37
N TRP A 255 6.75 5.30 -14.56
CA TRP A 255 8.12 4.95 -14.91
C TRP A 255 9.00 6.20 -14.96
N ASP A 256 10.05 6.22 -14.15
CA ASP A 256 11.10 7.25 -14.16
C ASP A 256 12.33 6.72 -14.89
N VAL A 257 12.67 7.29 -16.05
CA VAL A 257 13.76 6.77 -16.90
C VAL A 257 14.97 7.70 -16.81
N GLY A 258 16.06 7.17 -16.25
CA GLY A 258 17.26 7.94 -15.91
C GLY A 258 17.12 8.63 -14.56
N PHE A 259 16.77 7.88 -13.51
CA PHE A 259 16.43 8.46 -12.21
C PHE A 259 17.60 9.21 -11.55
N CYS A 260 18.86 8.91 -11.92
CA CYS A 260 20.04 9.57 -11.38
C CYS A 260 20.12 9.52 -9.84
N THR A 261 19.74 10.59 -9.14
CA THR A 261 19.65 10.63 -7.66
C THR A 261 18.32 10.11 -7.10
N GLY A 262 17.36 9.77 -7.97
CA GLY A 262 16.02 9.34 -7.59
C GLY A 262 15.04 10.47 -7.33
N SER A 263 15.43 11.74 -7.56
CA SER A 263 14.65 12.89 -7.10
C SER A 263 13.18 12.87 -7.53
N VAL A 264 12.91 12.63 -8.82
CA VAL A 264 11.54 12.58 -9.38
C VAL A 264 10.79 11.35 -8.88
N ALA A 265 11.35 10.13 -8.99
CA ALA A 265 10.73 8.90 -8.49
C ALA A 265 10.35 8.97 -7.00
N ILE A 266 11.26 9.47 -6.15
CA ILE A 266 11.05 9.59 -4.70
C ILE A 266 9.94 10.60 -4.38
N GLU A 267 9.96 11.77 -5.03
CA GLU A 267 8.92 12.78 -4.84
C GLU A 267 7.55 12.27 -5.32
N ALA A 268 7.50 11.61 -6.49
CA ALA A 268 6.29 11.00 -7.02
C ALA A 268 5.73 9.94 -6.04
N ARG A 269 6.58 9.05 -5.54
CA ARG A 269 6.20 7.99 -4.60
C ARG A 269 5.57 8.55 -3.33
N ARG A 270 6.10 9.67 -2.81
CA ARG A 270 5.58 10.34 -1.60
C ARG A 270 4.28 11.10 -1.84
N LEU A 271 4.18 11.80 -2.96
CA LEU A 271 2.98 12.60 -3.29
C LEU A 271 1.80 11.72 -3.72
N PHE A 272 2.07 10.55 -4.31
CA PHE A 272 1.07 9.61 -4.79
C PHE A 272 1.28 8.22 -4.13
N PRO A 273 0.86 8.03 -2.86
CA PRO A 273 1.11 6.80 -2.10
C PRO A 273 0.60 5.49 -2.73
N GLN A 274 -0.39 5.55 -3.60
CA GLN A 274 -0.94 4.39 -4.33
C GLN A 274 -0.12 3.99 -5.56
N LEU A 275 0.78 4.86 -6.01
CA LEU A 275 1.51 4.71 -7.27
C LEU A 275 2.62 3.66 -7.12
N GLU A 276 2.61 2.68 -8.00
CA GLU A 276 3.74 1.79 -8.20
C GLU A 276 4.78 2.49 -9.09
N VAL A 277 5.95 2.76 -8.53
CA VAL A 277 7.01 3.51 -9.22
C VAL A 277 8.10 2.53 -9.65
N VAL A 278 8.43 2.54 -10.94
CA VAL A 278 9.57 1.81 -11.49
C VAL A 278 10.58 2.82 -11.99
N ALA A 279 11.81 2.73 -11.52
CA ALA A 279 12.87 3.68 -11.81
C ALA A 279 14.03 2.96 -12.51
N PHE A 280 14.42 3.46 -13.69
CA PHE A 280 15.46 2.88 -14.53
C PHE A 280 16.73 3.76 -14.53
N GLU A 281 17.91 3.15 -14.48
CA GLU A 281 19.18 3.85 -14.63
C GLU A 281 20.30 2.91 -15.06
N GLN A 282 21.21 3.39 -15.91
CA GLN A 282 22.32 2.56 -16.42
C GLN A 282 23.61 2.75 -15.63
N ARG A 283 23.77 3.90 -14.96
CA ARG A 283 24.99 4.21 -14.19
C ARG A 283 25.00 3.47 -12.85
N PRO A 284 25.97 2.56 -12.60
CA PRO A 284 25.95 1.68 -11.43
C PRO A 284 26.06 2.46 -10.11
N GLU A 285 26.78 3.58 -10.09
CA GLU A 285 26.92 4.46 -8.92
C GLU A 285 25.57 5.01 -8.39
N CYS A 286 24.57 5.15 -9.26
CA CYS A 286 23.25 5.67 -8.90
C CYS A 286 22.45 4.68 -8.05
N ALA A 287 22.73 3.38 -8.11
CA ALA A 287 21.98 2.37 -7.37
C ALA A 287 22.08 2.58 -5.85
N ALA A 288 23.30 2.78 -5.34
CA ALA A 288 23.54 3.03 -3.92
C ALA A 288 22.97 4.39 -3.47
N ILE A 289 23.02 5.40 -4.35
CA ILE A 289 22.42 6.72 -4.09
C ILE A 289 20.91 6.62 -3.97
N MET A 290 20.26 5.87 -4.88
CA MET A 290 18.82 5.64 -4.86
C MET A 290 18.38 4.92 -3.58
N ASP A 291 19.03 3.82 -3.19
CA ASP A 291 18.72 3.12 -1.94
C ASP A 291 18.87 4.05 -0.72
N THR A 292 19.98 4.81 -0.68
CA THR A 292 20.22 5.79 0.40
C THR A 292 19.12 6.85 0.45
N ASN A 293 18.80 7.47 -0.68
CA ASN A 293 17.79 8.54 -0.74
C ASN A 293 16.39 8.00 -0.44
N MET A 294 16.01 6.82 -0.93
CA MET A 294 14.72 6.18 -0.61
C MET A 294 14.54 6.00 0.90
N ARG A 295 15.57 5.50 1.60
CA ARG A 295 15.58 5.29 3.05
C ARG A 295 15.54 6.62 3.81
N GLN A 296 16.42 7.56 3.47
CA GLN A 296 16.53 8.85 4.17
C GLN A 296 15.32 9.76 3.96
N LEU A 297 14.65 9.66 2.82
CA LEU A 297 13.54 10.51 2.43
C LEU A 297 12.18 9.82 2.54
N SER A 298 12.11 8.67 3.22
CA SER A 298 10.86 7.95 3.52
C SER A 298 10.04 7.59 2.27
N ALA A 299 10.68 7.00 1.25
CA ALA A 299 10.03 6.58 0.00
C ALA A 299 10.21 5.07 -0.28
N PRO A 300 9.55 4.20 0.49
CA PRO A 300 9.60 2.75 0.28
C PRO A 300 8.88 2.29 -0.99
N GLY A 301 9.27 1.13 -1.51
CA GLY A 301 8.50 0.43 -2.54
C GLY A 301 8.68 0.94 -3.97
N ILE A 302 9.77 1.65 -4.26
CA ILE A 302 10.20 1.94 -5.64
C ILE A 302 10.96 0.73 -6.18
N VAL A 303 10.57 0.24 -7.36
CA VAL A 303 11.28 -0.82 -8.07
C VAL A 303 12.43 -0.20 -8.85
N VAL A 304 13.67 -0.55 -8.50
CA VAL A 304 14.88 -0.04 -9.17
C VAL A 304 15.35 -1.06 -10.19
N VAL A 305 15.51 -0.64 -11.44
CA VAL A 305 15.97 -1.45 -12.56
C VAL A 305 17.26 -0.87 -13.11
N MET A 306 18.37 -1.61 -12.97
CA MET A 306 19.68 -1.17 -13.44
C MET A 306 20.01 -1.69 -14.83
N GLY A 307 20.71 -0.88 -15.62
CA GLY A 307 21.17 -1.21 -16.98
C GLY A 307 20.56 -0.30 -18.04
N ASP A 308 20.88 -0.55 -19.31
CA ASP A 308 20.29 0.17 -20.43
C ASP A 308 18.78 -0.11 -20.48
N PHE A 309 17.97 0.95 -20.51
CA PHE A 309 16.51 0.87 -20.59
C PHE A 309 16.04 0.09 -21.81
N PHE A 310 16.71 0.27 -22.97
CA PHE A 310 16.33 -0.41 -24.21
C PHE A 310 16.67 -1.91 -24.22
N GLY A 311 17.50 -2.37 -23.29
CA GLY A 311 17.83 -3.77 -23.09
C GLY A 311 16.97 -4.48 -22.03
N GLN A 312 16.04 -3.79 -21.37
CA GLN A 312 15.25 -4.36 -20.28
C GLN A 312 14.06 -5.19 -20.80
N GLU A 313 13.69 -6.24 -20.05
CA GLU A 313 12.47 -7.01 -20.30
C GLU A 313 11.24 -6.30 -19.72
N LEU A 314 10.75 -5.29 -20.45
CA LEU A 314 9.67 -4.42 -20.02
C LEU A 314 8.33 -5.15 -19.79
N ALA A 315 8.11 -6.30 -20.42
CA ALA A 315 6.88 -7.09 -20.29
C ALA A 315 6.71 -7.75 -18.91
N ALA A 316 7.81 -7.94 -18.17
CA ALA A 316 7.78 -8.49 -16.82
C ALA A 316 7.42 -7.44 -15.76
N LEU A 317 7.36 -6.16 -16.13
CA LEU A 317 7.08 -5.04 -15.24
C LEU A 317 5.62 -4.60 -15.36
N PRO A 318 5.05 -4.00 -14.29
CA PRO A 318 3.74 -3.38 -14.37
C PRO A 318 3.72 -2.37 -15.53
N PRO A 319 2.80 -2.48 -16.49
CA PRO A 319 2.77 -1.57 -17.61
C PRO A 319 2.39 -0.17 -17.12
N PRO A 320 3.12 0.88 -17.54
CA PRO A 320 2.70 2.24 -17.26
C PRO A 320 1.39 2.51 -17.99
N MET A 321 0.55 3.38 -17.44
CA MET A 321 -0.54 3.94 -18.24
C MET A 321 0.06 4.59 -19.50
N PRO A 322 -0.66 4.65 -20.65
CA PRO A 322 -0.12 5.05 -21.96
C PRO A 322 0.33 6.52 -22.07
N TYR A 323 0.58 7.18 -20.95
CA TYR A 323 1.26 8.45 -20.86
C TYR A 323 2.37 8.28 -19.82
N LEU A 324 3.59 8.51 -20.30
CA LEU A 324 4.65 9.26 -19.61
C LEU A 324 5.83 8.48 -19.01
N SER A 325 6.97 8.58 -19.69
CA SER A 325 8.32 8.47 -19.13
C SER A 325 8.86 9.88 -18.86
N ALA A 326 9.28 10.19 -17.64
CA ALA A 326 10.07 11.39 -17.39
C ALA A 326 11.54 11.06 -17.75
N ALA A 327 11.98 11.39 -18.97
CA ALA A 327 13.40 11.33 -19.31
C ALA A 327 14.05 12.66 -18.92
N THR A 328 14.89 12.69 -17.88
CA THR A 328 15.53 13.94 -17.39
C THR A 328 16.95 14.17 -17.93
N GLY A 329 17.35 13.44 -18.98
CA GLY A 329 18.65 13.61 -19.67
C GLY A 329 18.50 14.11 -21.10
N ALA A 330 19.42 14.98 -21.54
CA ALA A 330 19.48 15.58 -22.89
C ALA A 330 19.79 14.60 -24.05
N GLY A 331 19.42 13.32 -23.93
CA GLY A 331 19.89 12.26 -24.83
C GLY A 331 18.85 11.24 -25.32
N CYS A 332 17.55 11.37 -25.01
CA CYS A 332 16.55 10.36 -25.43
C CYS A 332 15.42 10.90 -26.32
N PRO A 333 15.63 11.04 -27.64
CA PRO A 333 14.56 11.35 -28.59
C PRO A 333 13.52 10.21 -28.74
N SER A 334 13.87 8.97 -28.40
CA SER A 334 13.02 7.77 -28.59
C SER A 334 12.09 7.46 -27.41
N CYS A 335 12.36 8.01 -26.21
CA CYS A 335 11.50 7.85 -25.03
C CYS A 335 10.09 8.46 -25.25
N TRP A 336 9.94 9.36 -26.22
CA TRP A 336 8.69 9.98 -26.62
C TRP A 336 7.73 9.05 -27.38
N ARG A 337 8.15 7.83 -27.75
CA ARG A 337 7.32 6.91 -28.57
C ARG A 337 6.19 6.20 -27.81
N TYR A 338 6.08 6.36 -26.49
CA TYR A 338 4.90 5.95 -25.71
C TYR A 338 3.92 7.12 -25.47
N SER A 339 3.65 7.87 -26.53
CA SER A 339 2.59 8.90 -26.60
C SER A 339 1.70 8.57 -27.80
N THR A 340 0.67 7.74 -27.61
CA THR A 340 -0.33 7.54 -28.65
C THR A 340 -1.40 8.64 -28.57
N ARG A 341 -1.11 9.79 -29.18
CA ARG A 341 -2.08 10.71 -29.78
C ARG A 341 -1.34 11.75 -30.65
N CYS A 342 -0.88 11.31 -31.82
CA CYS A 342 -0.79 12.24 -32.95
C CYS A 342 -2.21 12.53 -33.41
N SER A 343 -2.75 13.70 -33.09
CA SER A 343 -3.83 14.29 -33.91
C SER A 343 -3.26 14.57 -35.30
N PRO A 344 -4.04 14.39 -36.40
CA PRO A 344 -3.53 14.60 -37.75
C PRO A 344 -3.15 16.08 -37.96
N PRO A 345 -2.15 16.36 -38.82
CA PRO A 345 -1.77 17.73 -39.11
C PRO A 345 -2.86 18.38 -39.96
N VAL A 346 -3.47 19.44 -39.45
CA VAL A 346 -4.13 20.43 -40.29
C VAL A 346 -3.01 21.38 -40.75
N ALA A 347 -2.66 21.29 -42.03
CA ALA A 347 -1.52 21.91 -42.72
C ALA A 347 -1.65 23.44 -42.92
N PRO A 348 -0.86 24.10 -43.80
CA PRO A 348 0.59 24.08 -44.09
C PRO A 348 1.24 25.49 -43.89
N TRP A 349 2.47 25.69 -44.39
CA TRP A 349 3.24 26.95 -44.54
C TRP A 349 4.15 27.35 -43.37
N CYS A 350 5.43 26.96 -43.43
CA CYS A 350 6.50 27.90 -43.84
C CYS A 350 7.83 27.14 -43.87
N SER A 351 8.36 26.97 -45.08
CA SER A 351 9.71 26.48 -45.33
C SER A 351 10.71 27.62 -45.13
N THR A 352 11.65 27.48 -44.18
CA THR A 352 13.04 27.98 -44.34
C THR A 352 13.95 27.43 -43.24
N PRO A 353 15.22 27.10 -43.56
CA PRO A 353 16.15 26.49 -42.63
C PRO A 353 17.06 27.56 -42.02
N TYR A 354 17.01 27.84 -40.71
CA TYR A 354 18.17 28.43 -40.02
C TYR A 354 18.04 28.27 -38.50
N CYS A 355 18.99 27.51 -37.94
CA CYS A 355 19.32 27.48 -36.53
C CYS A 355 20.08 28.77 -36.15
N PRO A 356 19.82 29.37 -34.98
CA PRO A 356 20.93 29.88 -34.20
C PRO A 356 20.93 29.38 -32.76
N LYS A 357 22.16 29.18 -32.30
CA LYS A 357 22.62 28.76 -30.99
C LYS A 357 22.00 29.61 -29.87
N ALA A 358 21.62 28.94 -28.79
CA ALA A 358 21.17 29.57 -27.56
C ALA A 358 22.32 30.33 -26.87
N THR A 359 22.19 31.65 -26.83
CA THR A 359 22.78 32.51 -25.80
C THR A 359 21.67 33.41 -25.28
N THR A 360 21.24 33.18 -24.04
CA THR A 360 20.32 34.09 -23.33
C THR A 360 20.73 34.18 -21.86
N ASN A 361 21.66 35.11 -21.59
CA ASN A 361 21.52 36.00 -20.44
C ASN A 361 20.29 36.87 -20.71
N PHE A 362 19.32 36.93 -19.80
CA PHE A 362 18.54 38.15 -19.53
C PHE A 362 17.72 37.95 -18.24
N LEU A 363 18.14 38.67 -17.19
CA LEU A 363 17.28 39.10 -16.08
C LEU A 363 16.31 40.17 -16.61
N PRO A 364 15.07 40.29 -16.08
CA PRO A 364 14.34 41.54 -16.14
C PRO A 364 14.28 42.21 -14.76
N THR A 365 14.67 43.49 -14.71
CA THR A 365 14.41 44.46 -13.63
C THR A 365 12.96 45.02 -13.71
N PRO A 366 12.44 45.64 -12.65
CA PRO A 366 11.01 45.71 -12.35
C PRO A 366 10.30 46.92 -12.97
N THR A 367 9.09 46.72 -13.47
CA THR A 367 8.19 47.80 -13.92
C THR A 367 7.18 48.18 -12.84
N ARG A 368 7.01 49.51 -12.71
CA ARG A 368 6.21 50.29 -11.77
C ARG A 368 4.75 49.82 -11.64
N TRP A 369 4.28 49.72 -10.39
CA TRP A 369 2.85 49.71 -10.07
C TRP A 369 2.35 51.15 -9.93
N ALA A 370 1.53 51.59 -10.89
CA ALA A 370 0.66 52.77 -10.75
C ALA A 370 -0.73 52.28 -10.34
N GLY A 371 -1.32 52.96 -9.36
CA GLY A 371 -2.44 52.46 -8.58
C GLY A 371 -3.79 52.43 -9.27
N TYR A 372 -4.69 51.63 -8.70
CA TYR A 372 -6.12 51.85 -8.73
C TYR A 372 -6.69 51.36 -7.39
N CYS A 373 -7.30 52.28 -6.65
CA CYS A 373 -7.95 52.07 -5.37
C CYS A 373 -9.46 52.21 -5.60
N PRO A 374 -10.31 51.21 -5.32
CA PRO A 374 -11.75 51.40 -5.22
C PRO A 374 -12.19 51.67 -3.78
N PRO A 375 -13.33 52.35 -3.57
CA PRO A 375 -13.64 53.06 -2.33
C PRO A 375 -14.14 52.15 -1.20
N ARG A 376 -13.84 52.55 0.03
CA ARG A 376 -14.49 52.04 1.26
C ARG A 376 -15.93 52.53 1.35
N PRO A 377 -16.85 51.72 1.88
CA PRO A 377 -17.97 52.22 2.67
C PRO A 377 -17.67 52.09 4.17
N ASN A 378 -18.04 53.13 4.92
CA ASN A 378 -17.93 53.24 6.37
C ASN A 378 -18.97 52.40 7.12
N ALA A 379 -18.53 51.89 8.28
CA ALA A 379 -19.21 51.78 9.58
C ALA A 379 -20.69 51.36 9.66
N CYS A 380 -20.94 50.23 10.32
CA CYS A 380 -21.83 50.12 11.48
C CYS A 380 -21.79 48.69 12.05
N SER A 381 -21.31 48.52 13.29
CA SER A 381 -21.63 47.34 14.10
C SER A 381 -21.65 47.71 15.58
N SER A 382 -22.84 48.07 16.06
CA SER A 382 -23.27 47.81 17.43
C SER A 382 -24.46 46.86 17.34
N THR A 383 -24.33 45.68 17.96
CA THR A 383 -25.20 45.16 19.02
C THR A 383 -24.99 43.66 19.21
N ASN A 384 -24.99 43.29 20.50
CA ASN A 384 -25.06 41.94 21.04
C ASN A 384 -26.18 41.10 20.41
N THR A 385 -25.96 39.79 20.29
CA THR A 385 -26.85 38.75 20.85
C THR A 385 -26.23 37.35 20.72
N THR A 386 -26.13 36.66 21.86
CA THR A 386 -26.15 35.21 21.99
C THR A 386 -27.51 34.64 21.54
N PRO A 387 -27.62 33.37 21.11
CA PRO A 387 -27.91 32.30 22.07
C PRO A 387 -27.29 30.91 21.79
N SER A 388 -27.38 30.13 22.86
CA SER A 388 -27.20 28.69 23.13
C SER A 388 -27.59 27.62 22.08
N GLY A 389 -26.96 26.45 22.24
CA GLY A 389 -27.55 25.09 22.06
C GLY A 389 -27.26 24.50 20.67
N TYR A 390 -26.47 23.43 20.52
CA TYR A 390 -26.62 22.07 21.02
C TYR A 390 -25.27 21.34 20.99
#